data_AF-A0AAJ2LY29-F1
#
_entry.id   AF-A0AAJ2LY29-F1
#
_cell.length_a   1.000
_cell.length_b   1.000
_cell.length_c   1.000
_cell.angle_alpha   90.00
_cell.angle_beta   90.00
_cell.angle_gamma   90.00
#
_symmetry.space_group_name_H-M   'P 1'
#
loop_
_entity.id
_entity.type
_entity.pdbx_description
1 polymer ?
#
loop_
_entity_poly.entity_id
_entity_poly.type
_entity_poly.pdbx_seq_one_letter_code
_entity_poly.pdbx_strand_id
1 'polypeptide(L)' 'MASFEKLLWGDSADPRRELAEIFPDDTGSAVVRAREWARDVIADAGVEASDELRAIHALRAAEPRLSLKPARYLAAQLRG' A
#
# COMPACT_ATOMS: atom_id res chain seq x y z
N MET A 1 -17.58 -17.08 20.68
CA MET A 1 -17.67 -17.37 19.23
C MET A 1 -16.97 -16.28 18.44
N ALA A 2 -15.64 -16.33 18.34
CA ALA A 2 -14.85 -15.32 17.64
C ALA A 2 -14.25 -15.95 16.36
N SER A 3 -15.05 -16.21 15.31
CA SER A 3 -14.48 -16.86 14.12
C SER A 3 -15.34 -16.80 12.84
N PHE A 4 -16.00 -15.68 12.54
CA PHE A 4 -16.57 -15.48 11.19
C PHE A 4 -16.12 -14.16 10.57
N GLU A 5 -16.10 -13.08 11.35
CA GLU A 5 -15.63 -11.76 10.88
C GLU A 5 -14.13 -11.76 10.53
N LYS A 6 -13.29 -12.46 11.29
CA LYS A 6 -11.85 -12.61 10.98
C LYS A 6 -11.57 -13.41 9.71
N LEU A 7 -12.50 -14.28 9.30
CA LEU A 7 -12.39 -15.10 8.10
C LEU A 7 -12.84 -14.33 6.86
N LEU A 8 -13.87 -13.48 7.01
CA LEU A 8 -14.37 -12.61 5.95
C LEU A 8 -13.49 -11.37 5.72
N TRP A 9 -12.86 -10.85 6.78
CA TRP A 9 -11.96 -9.69 6.72
C TRP A 9 -10.48 -10.04 6.68
N GLY A 10 -10.19 -11.31 6.37
CA GLY A 10 -8.91 -11.79 5.88
C GLY A 10 -7.72 -11.24 6.63
N ASP A 11 -7.48 -11.79 7.82
CA ASP A 11 -6.33 -11.56 8.70
C ASP A 11 -5.98 -10.08 8.97
N SER A 12 -5.76 -9.76 10.23
CA SER A 12 -5.33 -8.42 10.63
C SER A 12 -3.85 -8.22 10.32
N ALA A 13 -3.42 -8.52 9.09
CA ALA A 13 -2.07 -8.24 8.62
C ALA A 13 -1.84 -6.73 8.71
N ASP A 14 -0.90 -6.35 9.57
CA ASP A 14 -0.39 -4.99 9.62
C ASP A 14 0.12 -4.66 8.20
N PRO A 15 -0.38 -3.61 7.52
CA PRO A 15 0.08 -3.25 6.18
C PRO A 15 1.60 -3.07 6.13
N ARG A 16 2.24 -2.68 7.23
CA ARG A 16 3.70 -2.56 7.31
C ARG A 16 4.42 -3.89 7.14
N ARG A 17 3.82 -5.00 7.59
CA ARG A 17 4.40 -6.34 7.45
C ARG A 17 4.44 -6.75 5.97
N GLU A 18 3.32 -6.59 5.28
CA GLU A 18 3.25 -6.86 3.83
C GLU A 18 4.18 -5.94 3.04
N LEU A 19 4.25 -4.65 3.41
CA LEU A 19 5.21 -3.72 2.80
C LEU A 19 6.67 -4.15 3.04
N ALA A 20 7.02 -4.70 4.19
CA ALA A 20 8.36 -5.22 4.44
C ALA A 20 8.70 -6.47 3.61
N GLU A 21 7.69 -7.27 3.27
CA GLU A 21 7.86 -8.44 2.39
C GLU A 21 8.01 -8.04 0.92
N ILE A 22 7.27 -7.03 0.46
CA ILE A 22 7.28 -6.55 -0.94
C ILE A 22 8.46 -5.59 -1.19
N PHE A 23 8.76 -4.72 -0.24
CA PHE A 23 9.80 -3.69 -0.32
C PHE A 23 10.88 -3.94 0.75
N PRO A 24 11.65 -5.03 0.62
CA PRO A 24 12.75 -5.28 1.55
C PRO A 24 13.73 -4.11 1.46
N ASP A 25 14.17 -3.65 2.64
CA ASP A 25 15.16 -2.60 2.78
C ASP A 25 16.14 -3.02 3.87
N ASP A 26 17.39 -3.28 3.47
CA ASP A 26 18.47 -3.71 4.35
C ASP A 26 19.09 -2.52 5.12
N THR A 27 18.73 -1.29 4.77
CA THR A 27 19.40 -0.05 5.22
C THR A 27 18.49 0.95 5.92
N GLY A 28 17.17 0.75 5.87
CA GLY A 28 16.18 1.71 6.33
C GLY A 28 14.82 1.10 6.68
N SER A 29 13.77 1.91 6.58
CA SER A 29 12.40 1.47 6.87
C SER A 29 11.70 1.10 5.56
N ALA A 30 11.24 -0.14 5.44
CA ALA A 30 10.45 -0.63 4.30
C ALA A 30 9.25 0.30 3.97
N VAL A 31 8.69 0.97 4.98
CA VAL A 31 7.62 1.97 4.77
C VAL A 31 8.13 3.21 4.03
N VAL A 32 9.34 3.69 4.33
CA VAL A 32 9.94 4.83 3.61
C VAL A 32 10.19 4.46 2.15
N ARG A 33 10.81 3.30 1.91
CA ARG A 33 11.04 2.78 0.55
C ARG A 33 9.73 2.62 -0.23
N ALA A 34 8.71 2.03 0.39
CA ALA A 34 7.39 1.88 -0.22
C ALA A 34 6.71 3.22 -0.52
N ARG A 35 6.91 4.24 0.31
CA ARG A 35 6.38 5.60 0.05
C ARG A 35 7.08 6.29 -1.11
N GLU A 36 8.39 6.15 -1.22
CA GLU A 36 9.17 6.70 -2.34
C GLU A 36 8.71 6.06 -3.65
N TRP A 37 8.68 4.73 -3.70
CA TRP A 37 8.12 3.99 -4.83
C TRP A 37 6.68 4.43 -5.17
N ALA A 38 5.82 4.60 -4.16
CA ALA A 38 4.43 4.98 -4.38
C ALA A 38 4.29 6.40 -4.97
N ARG A 39 5.18 7.34 -4.62
CA ARG A 39 5.22 8.67 -5.24
C ARG A 39 5.56 8.58 -6.72
N ASP A 40 6.57 7.80 -7.05
CA ASP A 40 7.02 7.65 -8.44
C ASP A 40 5.92 7.02 -9.31
N VAL A 41 5.26 5.96 -8.83
CA VAL A 41 4.15 5.31 -9.54
C VAL A 41 2.99 6.28 -9.82
N ILE A 42 2.61 7.09 -8.83
CA ILE A 42 1.49 8.04 -8.96
C ILE A 42 1.87 9.19 -9.90
N ALA A 43 3.12 9.67 -9.83
CA ALA A 43 3.64 10.68 -10.74
C ALA A 43 3.67 10.17 -12.19
N ASP A 44 4.18 8.96 -12.42
CA ASP A 44 4.23 8.33 -13.75
C ASP A 44 2.83 8.07 -14.33
N ALA A 45 1.85 7.75 -13.46
CA ALA A 45 0.46 7.56 -13.84
C ALA A 45 -0.29 8.89 -14.11
N GLY A 46 0.32 10.04 -13.82
CA GLY A 46 -0.33 11.35 -13.92
C GLY A 46 -1.56 11.48 -13.01
N VAL A 47 -1.50 10.84 -11.83
CA VAL A 47 -2.61 10.83 -10.86
C VAL A 47 -2.32 11.84 -9.76
N GLU A 48 -3.30 12.66 -9.44
CA GLU A 48 -3.23 13.54 -8.28
C GLU A 48 -3.35 12.73 -6.99
N ALA A 49 -2.46 12.93 -6.03
CA ALA A 49 -2.49 12.20 -4.75
C ALA A 49 -3.81 12.41 -3.97
N SER A 50 -4.51 13.52 -4.22
CA SER A 50 -5.82 13.81 -3.63
C SER A 50 -6.93 12.86 -4.11
N ASP A 51 -6.79 12.27 -5.30
CA ASP A 51 -7.68 11.24 -5.87
C ASP A 51 -7.29 9.85 -5.35
N GLU A 52 -7.76 9.54 -4.14
CA GLU A 52 -7.42 8.31 -3.42
C GLU A 52 -7.76 7.05 -4.24
N LEU A 53 -8.90 7.03 -4.94
CA LEU A 53 -9.31 5.84 -5.69
C LEU A 53 -8.36 5.60 -6.87
N ARG A 54 -8.07 6.63 -7.68
CA ARG A 54 -7.12 6.50 -8.79
C ARG A 54 -5.71 6.18 -8.31
N ALA A 55 -5.29 6.75 -7.18
CA ALA A 55 -4.00 6.44 -6.56
C ALA A 55 -3.90 4.96 -6.17
N ILE A 56 -4.90 4.42 -5.45
CA ILE A 56 -4.94 2.99 -5.09
C ILE A 56 -4.91 2.09 -6.34
N HIS A 57 -5.68 2.46 -7.37
CA HIS A 57 -5.69 1.70 -8.62
C HIS A 57 -4.32 1.71 -9.31
N ALA A 58 -3.65 2.86 -9.40
CA ALA A 58 -2.31 2.97 -9.97
C ALA A 58 -1.30 2.13 -9.20
N LEU A 59 -1.30 2.21 -7.86
CA LEU A 59 -0.39 1.43 -7.01
C LEU A 59 -0.56 -0.08 -7.19
N ARG A 60 -1.80 -0.58 -7.21
CA ARG A 60 -2.06 -2.02 -7.38
C ARG A 60 -1.86 -2.51 -8.81
N ALA A 61 -1.96 -1.62 -9.80
CA ALA A 61 -1.59 -1.95 -11.18
C ALA A 61 -0.06 -2.08 -11.32
N ALA A 62 0.71 -1.25 -10.62
CA ALA A 62 2.16 -1.27 -10.65
C ALA A 62 2.77 -2.43 -9.84
N GLU A 63 2.20 -2.79 -8.69
CA GLU A 63 2.60 -3.97 -7.91
C GLU A 63 1.38 -4.87 -7.64
N PRO A 64 1.14 -5.89 -8.49
CA PRO A 64 -0.02 -6.77 -8.35
C PRO A 64 -0.06 -7.58 -7.05
N ARG A 65 1.08 -7.79 -6.38
CA ARG A 65 1.15 -8.44 -5.07
C ARG A 65 0.70 -7.52 -3.93
N LEU A 66 0.59 -6.21 -4.18
CA LEU A 66 0.15 -5.24 -3.20
C LEU A 66 -1.35 -5.39 -2.94
N SER A 67 -1.67 -5.82 -1.73
CA SER A 67 -3.05 -5.93 -1.29
C SER A 67 -3.70 -4.55 -1.13
N LEU A 68 -5.03 -4.53 -1.08
CA LEU A 68 -5.79 -3.28 -0.95
C LEU A 68 -5.41 -2.49 0.30
N LYS A 69 -5.15 -3.16 1.42
CA LYS A 69 -4.87 -2.51 2.71
C LYS A 69 -3.56 -1.70 2.71
N PRO A 70 -2.39 -2.24 2.34
CA PRO A 70 -1.18 -1.44 2.19
C PRO A 70 -1.26 -0.42 1.05
N ALA A 71 -1.99 -0.70 -0.04
CA ALA A 71 -2.23 0.30 -1.08
C ALA A 71 -2.99 1.53 -0.56
N ARG A 72 -4.06 1.31 0.23
CA ARG A 72 -4.80 2.39 0.92
C ARG A 72 -3.93 3.13 1.93
N TYR A 73 -3.11 2.39 2.67
CA TYR A 73 -2.16 2.97 3.64
C TYR A 73 -1.18 3.93 2.95
N LEU A 74 -0.58 3.51 1.83
CA LEU A 74 0.33 4.35 1.06
C LEU A 74 -0.39 5.56 0.46
N ALA A 75 -1.54 5.37 -0.19
CA ALA A 75 -2.32 6.48 -0.75
C ALA A 75 -2.67 7.54 0.30
N ALA A 76 -3.07 7.12 1.51
CA ALA A 76 -3.35 8.03 2.62
C ALA A 76 -2.12 8.84 3.07
N GLN A 77 -0.92 8.26 3.01
CA GLN A 77 0.33 8.93 3.38
C GLN A 77 0.89 9.90 2.34
N LEU A 78 0.31 9.92 1.15
CA LEU A 78 0.69 10.81 0.06
C LEU A 78 -0.25 12.02 -0.06
N ARG A 79 -1.41 11.98 0.59
CA ARG A 79 -2.37 13.10 0.66
C ARG A 79 -1.94 14.22 1.61
N GLY A 80 -1.04 13.93 2.56
CA GLY A 80 -0.53 14.88 3.57
C GLY A 80 0.93 15.22 3.33
#